data_AF-A0A3Q3X928-F1
#
_entry.id   AF-A0A3Q3X928-F1
#
_cell.length_a   1.000
_cell.length_b   1.000
_cell.length_c   1.000
_cell.angle_alpha   90.00
_cell.angle_beta   90.00
_cell.angle_gamma   90.00
#
_symmetry.space_group_name_H-M   'P 1'
#
loop_
_entity.id
_entity.type
_entity.pdbx_description
1 polymer ?
#
loop_
_entity_poly.entity_id
_entity_poly.type
_entity_poly.pdbx_seq_one_letter_code
_entity_poly.pdbx_strand_id
1 'polypeptide(L)'
;MWMDTKTEVGEAGRSHASVSQRVLNGLLLCTGDMMHLDDYMQGKLFVLQLAVWGLRGVTRVILANNPLSGALILAALYWASPWQALLGTLGVLTSTLTAIMIGQYSAEVSGGHHGFNGMLLSLLMGAYSSAGDWYCWLLLPVCVGSATCVFLYSGLSSVFDRWDLPVAVFPFNIIIVLYLLCTGPDNPYFPHHRVSPPGTLEPNGTKIVLVEVTHGILLGVGQIFACEAPGPSLLILGAVLLYSPLLGVHALLGSAAGTLAGLSMAVRHDCLYSGLSGFNGALGCMAVGGLCFTFSWRTHLLAVANAFLSAYVDIALGNLLGSVGLPACSWAATLTVTLMLLLTGSLAAYRIPTGQVMAPEHNLRCRSQWEAGNSTGRESTDA
;
A
#
# COMPACT_ATOMS: atom_id res chain seq x y z
N MET A 1 -25.46 -64.08 5.17
CA MET A 1 -25.72 -63.06 4.13
C MET A 1 -25.65 -61.68 4.77
N TRP A 2 -24.43 -61.17 5.00
CA TRP A 2 -24.18 -59.77 5.38
C TRP A 2 -22.97 -59.36 4.55
N MET A 3 -23.21 -58.58 3.49
CA MET A 3 -22.20 -58.09 2.55
C MET A 3 -21.69 -56.73 2.99
N ASP A 4 -20.41 -56.53 2.68
CA ASP A 4 -19.58 -55.34 2.65
C ASP A 4 -20.27 -53.97 2.78
N THR A 5 -19.86 -53.22 3.80
CA THR A 5 -20.08 -51.75 3.90
C THR A 5 -18.92 -51.09 4.64
N LYS A 6 -17.68 -51.39 4.24
CA LYS A 6 -16.48 -50.79 4.87
C LYS A 6 -15.43 -50.20 3.93
N THR A 7 -15.62 -50.28 2.62
CA THR A 7 -14.61 -49.86 1.64
C THR A 7 -14.85 -48.47 1.02
N GLU A 8 -16.07 -47.94 0.99
CA GLU A 8 -16.34 -46.65 0.32
C GLU A 8 -16.00 -45.40 1.15
N VAL A 9 -15.90 -45.52 2.49
CA VAL A 9 -15.59 -44.36 3.36
C VAL A 9 -14.09 -44.00 3.33
N GLY A 10 -13.21 -44.93 2.95
CA GLY A 10 -11.76 -44.74 2.94
C GLY A 10 -11.20 -44.04 1.68
N GLU A 11 -11.86 -44.18 0.54
CA GLU A 11 -11.40 -43.58 -0.74
C GLU A 11 -11.87 -42.13 -0.91
N ALA A 12 -13.08 -41.79 -0.42
CA ALA A 12 -13.58 -40.42 -0.43
C ALA A 12 -12.73 -39.48 0.45
N GLY A 13 -12.24 -39.96 1.61
CA GLY A 13 -11.36 -39.17 2.49
C GLY A 13 -9.94 -38.94 1.93
N ARG A 14 -9.41 -39.87 1.14
CA ARG A 14 -8.08 -39.75 0.50
C ARG A 14 -8.07 -38.82 -0.72
N SER A 15 -9.14 -38.80 -1.52
CA SER A 15 -9.23 -37.92 -2.69
C SER A 15 -9.39 -36.45 -2.30
N HIS A 16 -10.25 -36.15 -1.30
CA HIS A 16 -10.44 -34.81 -0.76
C HIS A 16 -9.17 -34.23 -0.11
N ALA A 17 -8.41 -35.04 0.63
CA ALA A 17 -7.12 -34.63 1.18
C ALA A 17 -6.12 -34.27 0.07
N SER A 18 -6.08 -35.02 -1.04
CA SER A 18 -5.19 -34.73 -2.17
C SER A 18 -5.57 -33.44 -2.93
N VAL A 19 -6.87 -33.16 -3.08
CA VAL A 19 -7.36 -31.94 -3.74
C VAL A 19 -7.13 -30.73 -2.84
N SER A 20 -7.46 -30.83 -1.55
CA SER A 20 -7.20 -29.78 -0.56
C SER A 20 -5.73 -29.42 -0.49
N GLN A 21 -4.83 -30.41 -0.58
CA GLN A 21 -3.39 -30.19 -0.51
C GLN A 21 -2.83 -29.58 -1.80
N ARG A 22 -3.37 -29.92 -2.97
CA ARG A 22 -3.03 -29.24 -4.24
C ARG A 22 -3.51 -27.79 -4.24
N VAL A 23 -4.72 -27.53 -3.75
CA VAL A 23 -5.26 -26.16 -3.63
C VAL A 23 -4.41 -25.34 -2.65
N LEU A 24 -4.04 -25.92 -1.50
CA LEU A 24 -3.16 -25.27 -0.53
C LEU A 24 -1.76 -24.96 -1.12
N ASN A 25 -1.17 -25.90 -1.85
CA ASN A 25 0.11 -25.69 -2.52
C ASN A 25 0.02 -24.62 -3.62
N GLY A 26 -1.07 -24.60 -4.39
CA GLY A 26 -1.35 -23.56 -5.38
C GLY A 26 -1.51 -22.18 -4.75
N LEU A 27 -2.23 -22.09 -3.63
CA LEU A 27 -2.37 -20.85 -2.86
C LEU A 27 -1.03 -20.37 -2.31
N LEU A 28 -0.21 -21.26 -1.76
CA LEU A 28 1.12 -20.92 -1.25
C LEU A 28 2.03 -20.32 -2.33
N LEU A 29 1.96 -20.83 -3.57
CA LEU A 29 2.65 -20.26 -4.73
C LEU A 29 2.15 -18.86 -5.10
N CYS A 30 0.94 -18.49 -4.69
CA CYS A 30 0.35 -17.18 -4.96
C CYS A 30 0.59 -16.16 -3.83
N THR A 31 1.11 -16.60 -2.67
CA THR A 31 1.39 -15.75 -1.51
C THR A 31 2.80 -15.15 -1.53
N GLY A 32 3.03 -14.11 -0.73
CA GLY A 32 4.32 -13.43 -0.61
C GLY A 32 4.81 -12.80 -1.92
N ASP A 33 6.12 -12.71 -2.09
CA ASP A 33 6.74 -11.94 -3.18
C ASP A 33 6.69 -12.59 -4.58
N MET A 34 6.20 -13.83 -4.67
CA MET A 34 6.13 -14.63 -5.91
C MET A 34 7.45 -14.70 -6.70
N MET A 35 8.60 -14.91 -6.03
CA MET A 35 9.92 -14.93 -6.68
C MET A 35 10.06 -15.97 -7.81
N HIS A 36 9.40 -17.12 -7.69
CA HIS A 36 9.35 -18.15 -8.72
C HIS A 36 8.73 -17.67 -10.04
N LEU A 37 7.87 -16.65 -10.00
CA LEU A 37 7.36 -16.03 -11.21
C LEU A 37 8.45 -15.22 -11.93
N ASP A 38 9.40 -14.63 -11.19
CA ASP A 38 10.48 -13.84 -11.79
C ASP A 38 11.38 -14.74 -12.65
N ASP A 39 11.72 -15.93 -12.16
CA ASP A 39 12.46 -16.94 -12.92
C ASP A 39 11.68 -17.40 -14.17
N TYR A 40 10.38 -17.64 -14.03
CA TYR A 40 9.52 -18.03 -15.15
C TYR A 40 9.41 -16.92 -16.21
N MET A 41 9.49 -15.66 -15.80
CA MET A 41 9.40 -14.48 -16.67
C MET A 41 10.70 -14.16 -17.41
N GLN A 42 11.82 -14.80 -17.04
CA GLN A 42 13.07 -14.67 -17.79
C GLN A 42 12.91 -15.22 -19.21
N GLY A 43 13.30 -14.41 -20.21
CA GLY A 43 13.22 -14.78 -21.63
C GLY A 43 11.80 -14.77 -22.25
N LYS A 44 10.77 -14.34 -21.51
CA LYS A 44 9.43 -14.11 -22.08
C LYS A 44 9.36 -12.79 -22.86
N LEU A 45 8.29 -12.61 -23.62
CA LEU A 45 8.04 -11.38 -24.39
C LEU A 45 8.07 -10.15 -23.49
N PHE A 46 8.69 -9.07 -23.98
CA PHE A 46 8.81 -7.81 -23.25
C PHE A 46 7.45 -7.27 -22.77
N VAL A 47 6.40 -7.37 -23.59
CA VAL A 47 5.05 -6.91 -23.21
C VAL A 47 4.52 -7.67 -21.97
N LEU A 48 4.80 -8.97 -21.87
CA LEU A 48 4.39 -9.76 -20.70
C LEU A 48 5.20 -9.38 -19.47
N GLN A 49 6.51 -9.13 -19.63
CA GLN A 49 7.36 -8.63 -18.55
C GLN A 49 6.86 -7.27 -18.05
N LEU A 50 6.61 -6.33 -18.97
CA LEU A 50 6.08 -5.01 -18.65
C LEU A 50 4.74 -5.10 -17.90
N ALA A 51 3.85 -6.00 -18.30
CA ALA A 51 2.59 -6.24 -17.59
C ALA A 51 2.83 -6.71 -16.14
N VAL A 52 3.74 -7.68 -15.92
CA VAL A 52 4.09 -8.16 -14.58
C VAL A 52 4.75 -7.05 -13.74
N TRP A 53 5.67 -6.28 -14.32
CA TRP A 53 6.32 -5.16 -13.64
C TRP A 53 5.32 -4.08 -13.25
N GLY A 54 4.37 -3.78 -14.13
CA GLY A 54 3.26 -2.87 -13.85
C GLY A 54 2.37 -3.37 -12.72
N LEU A 55 1.98 -4.65 -12.73
CA LEU A 55 1.19 -5.25 -11.66
C LEU A 55 1.94 -5.26 -10.32
N ARG A 56 3.24 -5.56 -10.31
CA ARG A 56 4.08 -5.39 -9.11
C ARG A 56 4.05 -3.92 -8.66
N GLY A 57 4.18 -2.98 -9.59
CA GLY A 57 4.05 -1.54 -9.33
C GLY A 57 2.72 -1.16 -8.68
N VAL A 58 1.59 -1.73 -9.11
CA VAL A 58 0.28 -1.53 -8.46
C VAL A 58 0.32 -2.00 -7.00
N THR A 59 0.87 -3.18 -6.76
CA THR A 59 0.94 -3.78 -5.41
C THR A 59 1.88 -3.03 -4.47
N ARG A 60 2.92 -2.35 -4.99
CA ARG A 60 3.84 -1.56 -4.16
C ARG A 60 3.15 -0.42 -3.42
N VAL A 61 1.97 0.02 -3.87
CA VAL A 61 1.14 0.98 -3.13
C VAL A 61 0.75 0.45 -1.74
N ILE A 62 0.46 -0.85 -1.61
CA ILE A 62 0.22 -1.51 -0.31
C ILE A 62 1.50 -2.09 0.31
N LEU A 63 2.67 -1.55 -0.08
CA LEU A 63 3.99 -1.94 0.42
C LEU A 63 4.38 -3.41 0.14
N ALA A 64 3.74 -4.04 -0.85
CA ALA A 64 3.90 -5.45 -1.16
C ALA A 64 4.40 -5.69 -2.59
N ASN A 65 5.04 -6.83 -2.83
CA ASN A 65 5.62 -7.16 -4.13
C ASN A 65 4.99 -8.43 -4.72
N ASN A 66 3.71 -8.38 -5.10
CA ASN A 66 2.98 -9.53 -5.62
C ASN A 66 2.09 -9.15 -6.81
N PRO A 67 2.38 -9.61 -8.05
CA PRO A 67 1.63 -9.20 -9.23
C PRO A 67 0.19 -9.71 -9.24
N LEU A 68 -0.12 -10.82 -8.57
CA LEU A 68 -1.50 -11.31 -8.48
C LEU A 68 -2.35 -10.42 -7.55
N SER A 69 -1.81 -10.02 -6.40
CA SER A 69 -2.43 -8.98 -5.56
C SER A 69 -2.63 -7.68 -6.35
N GLY A 70 -1.67 -7.33 -7.21
CA GLY A 70 -1.78 -6.14 -8.07
C GLY A 70 -2.90 -6.25 -9.08
N ALA A 71 -3.11 -7.45 -9.66
CA ALA A 71 -4.21 -7.71 -10.56
C ALA A 71 -5.57 -7.61 -9.85
N LEU A 72 -5.67 -8.13 -8.63
CA LEU A 72 -6.89 -8.01 -7.81
C LEU A 72 -7.20 -6.56 -7.44
N ILE A 73 -6.18 -5.79 -7.05
CA ILE A 73 -6.32 -4.35 -6.77
C ILE A 73 -6.76 -3.62 -8.03
N LEU A 74 -6.11 -3.86 -9.16
CA LEU A 74 -6.46 -3.20 -10.41
C LEU A 74 -7.90 -3.53 -10.83
N ALA A 75 -8.32 -4.80 -10.69
CA ALA A 75 -9.71 -5.20 -10.91
C ALA A 75 -10.69 -4.50 -9.97
N ALA A 76 -10.33 -4.32 -8.70
CA ALA A 76 -11.13 -3.56 -7.73
C ALA A 76 -11.29 -2.10 -8.18
N LEU A 77 -10.22 -1.45 -8.66
CA LEU A 77 -10.28 -0.08 -9.15
C LEU A 77 -11.15 0.04 -10.40
N TYR A 78 -11.03 -0.89 -11.37
CA TYR A 78 -11.92 -0.89 -12.54
C TYR A 78 -13.39 -1.17 -12.18
N TRP A 79 -13.63 -1.96 -11.13
CA TRP A 79 -14.97 -2.15 -10.60
C TRP A 79 -15.51 -0.87 -9.93
N ALA A 80 -14.68 -0.12 -9.21
CA ALA A 80 -15.06 1.12 -8.55
C ALA A 80 -15.31 2.27 -9.54
N SER A 81 -14.32 2.58 -10.38
CA SER A 81 -14.37 3.64 -11.38
C SER A 81 -13.43 3.30 -12.55
N PRO A 82 -13.97 2.91 -13.72
CA PRO A 82 -13.15 2.59 -14.89
C PRO A 82 -12.26 3.75 -15.33
N TRP A 83 -12.72 4.99 -15.20
CA TRP A 83 -11.94 6.17 -15.58
C TRP A 83 -10.73 6.36 -14.66
N GLN A 84 -10.93 6.34 -13.34
CA GLN A 84 -9.82 6.46 -12.39
C GLN A 84 -8.82 5.29 -12.54
N ALA A 85 -9.33 4.07 -12.74
CA ALA A 85 -8.48 2.91 -12.97
C ALA A 85 -7.64 3.03 -14.25
N LEU A 86 -8.19 3.61 -15.31
CA LEU A 86 -7.46 3.90 -16.55
C LEU A 86 -6.36 4.94 -16.33
N LEU A 87 -6.63 6.01 -15.58
CA LEU A 87 -5.63 7.01 -15.22
C LEU A 87 -4.50 6.40 -14.38
N GLY A 88 -4.84 5.60 -13.35
CA GLY A 88 -3.87 4.87 -12.54
C GLY A 88 -3.02 3.91 -13.37
N THR A 89 -3.64 3.16 -14.29
CA THR A 89 -2.94 2.26 -15.23
C THR A 89 -1.96 3.04 -16.12
N LEU A 90 -2.41 4.17 -16.67
CA LEU A 90 -1.56 5.05 -17.48
C LEU A 90 -0.39 5.60 -16.67
N GLY A 91 -0.61 5.99 -15.42
CA GLY A 91 0.44 6.45 -14.51
C GLY A 91 1.52 5.41 -14.27
N VAL A 92 1.13 4.18 -13.91
CA VAL A 92 2.06 3.05 -13.72
C VAL A 92 2.86 2.76 -14.98
N LEU A 93 2.18 2.69 -16.14
CA LEU A 93 2.85 2.41 -17.41
C LEU A 93 3.82 3.53 -17.78
N THR A 94 3.40 4.79 -17.63
CA THR A 94 4.24 5.95 -17.98
C THR A 94 5.48 6.02 -17.11
N SER A 95 5.34 5.83 -15.79
CA SER A 95 6.50 5.87 -14.89
C SER A 95 7.42 4.65 -15.09
N THR A 96 6.87 3.46 -15.32
CA THR A 96 7.68 2.26 -15.60
C THR A 96 8.46 2.42 -16.90
N LEU A 97 7.83 2.89 -17.98
CA LEU A 97 8.50 3.15 -19.26
C LEU A 97 9.55 4.27 -19.13
N THR A 98 9.24 5.32 -18.37
CA THR A 98 10.19 6.41 -18.10
C THR A 98 11.43 5.89 -17.36
N ALA A 99 11.26 5.01 -16.37
CA ALA A 99 12.38 4.39 -15.66
C ALA A 99 13.27 3.55 -16.58
N ILE A 100 12.67 2.82 -17.54
CA ILE A 100 13.41 2.08 -18.57
C ILE A 100 14.19 3.05 -19.48
N MET A 101 13.56 4.12 -19.94
CA MET A 101 14.18 5.10 -20.84
C MET A 101 15.38 5.82 -20.21
N ILE A 102 15.32 6.11 -18.90
CA ILE A 102 16.41 6.77 -18.17
C ILE A 102 17.47 5.75 -17.70
N GLY A 103 17.24 4.45 -17.90
CA GLY A 103 18.19 3.40 -17.55
C GLY A 103 18.30 3.13 -16.04
N GLN A 104 17.18 3.18 -15.31
CA GLN A 104 17.14 2.75 -13.90
C GLN A 104 17.48 1.26 -13.76
N TYR A 105 17.90 0.84 -12.56
CA TYR A 105 18.33 -0.54 -12.31
C TYR A 105 17.24 -1.56 -12.66
N SER A 106 17.61 -2.59 -13.44
CA SER A 106 16.67 -3.61 -13.92
C SER A 106 15.91 -4.32 -12.79
N ALA A 107 16.57 -4.57 -11.65
CA ALA A 107 15.95 -5.17 -10.47
C ALA A 107 14.86 -4.26 -9.85
N GLU A 108 15.08 -2.94 -9.82
CA GLU A 108 14.10 -2.00 -9.31
C GLU A 108 12.89 -1.86 -10.24
N VAL A 109 13.15 -1.79 -11.55
CA VAL A 109 12.10 -1.70 -12.57
C VAL A 109 11.24 -2.97 -12.55
N SER A 110 11.87 -4.14 -12.59
CA SER A 110 11.16 -5.43 -12.56
C SER A 110 10.43 -5.68 -11.24
N GLY A 111 10.96 -5.17 -10.13
CA GLY A 111 10.30 -5.16 -8.83
C GLY A 111 9.14 -4.16 -8.73
N GLY A 112 8.93 -3.28 -9.70
CA GLY A 112 7.84 -2.30 -9.69
C GLY A 112 8.09 -1.05 -8.83
N HIS A 113 9.33 -0.77 -8.44
CA HIS A 113 9.67 0.36 -7.55
C HIS A 113 9.39 1.75 -8.16
N HIS A 114 9.32 1.83 -9.49
CA HIS A 114 9.07 3.08 -10.20
C HIS A 114 7.59 3.27 -10.59
N GLY A 115 6.74 2.25 -10.40
CA GLY A 115 5.34 2.24 -10.84
C GLY A 115 4.35 2.96 -9.91
N PHE A 116 4.43 2.67 -8.60
CA PHE A 116 3.40 3.04 -7.63
C PHE A 116 3.23 4.56 -7.43
N ASN A 117 4.31 5.33 -7.47
CA ASN A 117 4.24 6.80 -7.35
C ASN A 117 3.44 7.42 -8.50
N GLY A 118 3.66 6.95 -9.74
CA GLY A 118 2.89 7.39 -10.91
C GLY A 118 1.42 6.98 -10.82
N MET A 119 1.14 5.78 -10.30
CA MET A 119 -0.23 5.31 -10.05
C MET A 119 -1.00 6.26 -9.14
N LEU A 120 -0.46 6.51 -7.94
CA LEU A 120 -1.13 7.29 -6.91
C LEU A 120 -1.35 8.74 -7.36
N LEU A 121 -0.34 9.32 -8.01
CA LEU A 121 -0.46 10.65 -8.59
C LEU A 121 -1.64 10.73 -9.56
N SER A 122 -1.75 9.75 -10.45
CA SER A 122 -2.76 9.73 -11.50
C SER A 122 -4.16 9.44 -10.96
N LEU A 123 -4.27 8.57 -9.96
CA LEU A 123 -5.53 8.32 -9.24
C LEU A 123 -6.01 9.61 -8.56
N LEU A 124 -5.14 10.32 -7.85
CA LEU A 124 -5.53 11.56 -7.16
C LEU A 124 -5.81 12.73 -8.13
N MET A 125 -5.07 12.83 -9.24
CA MET A 125 -5.41 13.79 -10.31
C MET A 125 -6.83 13.54 -10.83
N GLY A 126 -7.22 12.28 -11.01
CA GLY A 126 -8.58 11.90 -11.38
C GLY A 126 -9.60 12.20 -10.29
N ALA A 127 -9.36 11.74 -9.06
CA ALA A 127 -10.29 11.87 -7.93
C ALA A 127 -10.59 13.33 -7.56
N TYR A 128 -9.60 14.22 -7.67
CA TYR A 128 -9.81 15.64 -7.39
C TYR A 128 -10.30 16.45 -8.59
N SER A 129 -10.23 15.93 -9.82
CA SER A 129 -10.65 16.69 -11.00
C SER A 129 -12.15 16.97 -10.97
N SER A 130 -12.52 18.24 -11.17
CA SER A 130 -13.93 18.64 -11.32
C SER A 130 -14.38 18.75 -12.78
N ALA A 131 -13.49 18.42 -13.73
CA ALA A 131 -13.81 18.37 -15.17
C ALA A 131 -14.67 17.15 -15.55
N GLY A 132 -14.86 16.21 -14.63
CA GLY A 132 -15.66 15.01 -14.81
C GLY A 132 -14.88 13.83 -15.40
N ASP A 133 -15.52 12.66 -15.39
CA ASP A 133 -14.98 11.45 -15.97
C ASP A 133 -14.78 11.59 -17.49
N TRP A 134 -13.77 10.90 -18.02
CA TRP A 134 -13.42 10.87 -19.45
C TRP A 134 -12.91 12.20 -20.04
N TYR A 135 -12.54 13.16 -19.19
CA TYR A 135 -11.85 14.38 -19.61
C TYR A 135 -10.42 14.08 -20.11
N CYS A 136 -10.30 13.76 -21.41
CA CYS A 136 -9.07 13.24 -22.01
C CYS A 136 -7.87 14.19 -21.96
N TRP A 137 -8.09 15.50 -21.79
CA TRP A 137 -6.98 16.44 -21.59
C TRP A 137 -6.18 16.15 -20.31
N LEU A 138 -6.80 15.51 -19.31
CA LEU A 138 -6.14 15.09 -18.08
C LEU A 138 -5.05 14.01 -18.30
N LEU A 139 -5.08 13.31 -19.43
CA LEU A 139 -4.05 12.31 -19.78
C LEU A 139 -2.66 12.95 -19.90
N LEU A 140 -2.58 14.20 -20.37
CA LEU A 140 -1.31 14.93 -20.53
C LEU A 140 -0.63 15.22 -19.17
N PRO A 141 -1.24 15.92 -18.20
CA PRO A 141 -0.61 16.15 -16.91
C PRO A 141 -0.36 14.84 -16.14
N VAL A 142 -1.18 13.80 -16.34
CA VAL A 142 -0.93 12.46 -15.78
C VAL A 142 0.39 11.88 -16.29
N CYS A 143 0.62 11.91 -17.61
CA CYS A 143 1.86 11.38 -18.19
C CYS A 143 3.09 12.17 -17.72
N VAL A 144 3.02 13.51 -17.77
CA VAL A 144 4.12 14.39 -17.36
C VAL A 144 4.41 14.23 -15.87
N GLY A 145 3.38 14.21 -15.04
CA GLY A 145 3.50 14.03 -13.60
C GLY A 145 4.12 12.68 -13.24
N SER A 146 3.66 11.61 -13.87
CA SER A 146 4.15 10.25 -13.62
C SER A 146 5.60 10.05 -14.07
N ALA A 147 6.00 10.66 -15.19
CA ALA A 147 7.41 10.72 -15.58
C ALA A 147 8.25 11.52 -14.55
N THR A 148 7.70 12.63 -14.04
CA THR A 148 8.34 13.45 -13.00
C THR A 148 8.56 12.69 -11.69
N CYS A 149 7.64 11.78 -11.33
CA CYS A 149 7.82 10.91 -10.17
C CYS A 149 9.13 10.10 -10.25
N VAL A 150 9.51 9.62 -11.43
CA VAL A 150 10.73 8.82 -11.63
C VAL A 150 11.99 9.65 -11.44
N PHE A 151 12.02 10.87 -11.97
CA PHE A 151 13.15 11.79 -11.77
C PHE A 151 13.33 12.14 -10.30
N LEU A 152 12.23 12.46 -9.60
CA LEU A 152 12.24 12.73 -8.16
C LEU A 152 12.65 11.49 -7.36
N TYR A 153 12.17 10.30 -7.73
CA TYR A 153 12.55 9.06 -7.08
C TYR A 153 14.06 8.82 -7.18
N SER A 154 14.63 8.95 -8.38
CA SER A 154 16.07 8.78 -8.60
C SER A 154 16.90 9.79 -7.81
N GLY A 155 16.48 11.06 -7.79
CA GLY A 155 17.16 12.10 -7.02
C GLY A 155 17.13 11.83 -5.51
N LEU A 156 15.96 11.46 -4.97
CA LEU A 156 15.79 11.16 -3.55
C LEU A 156 16.54 9.90 -3.11
N SER A 157 16.65 8.89 -3.99
CA SER A 157 17.39 7.64 -3.70
C SER A 157 18.83 7.95 -3.29
N SER A 158 19.52 8.83 -4.02
CA SER A 158 20.90 9.24 -3.73
C SER A 158 21.14 9.84 -2.33
N VAL A 159 20.07 10.37 -1.74
CA VAL A 159 20.06 10.93 -0.38
C VAL A 159 19.69 9.84 0.60
N PHE A 160 18.57 9.14 0.38
CA PHE A 160 17.98 8.20 1.34
C PHE A 160 18.77 6.90 1.50
N ASP A 161 19.46 6.45 0.46
CA ASP A 161 20.31 5.26 0.51
C ASP A 161 21.44 5.39 1.55
N ARG A 162 21.87 6.62 1.87
CA ARG A 162 22.88 6.89 2.91
C ARG A 162 22.44 6.46 4.31
N TRP A 163 21.14 6.41 4.55
CA TRP A 163 20.53 5.97 5.80
C TRP A 163 19.77 4.64 5.65
N ASP A 164 19.93 3.95 4.51
CA ASP A 164 19.17 2.75 4.14
C ASP A 164 17.65 2.99 4.27
N LEU A 165 17.16 4.12 3.76
CA LEU A 165 15.74 4.45 3.77
C LEU A 165 15.11 4.23 2.40
N PRO A 166 13.87 3.72 2.33
CA PRO A 166 13.15 3.67 1.07
C PRO A 166 12.70 5.08 0.68
N VAL A 167 12.74 5.41 -0.60
CA VAL A 167 12.17 6.67 -1.13
C VAL A 167 10.66 6.75 -0.91
N ALA A 168 9.99 5.61 -0.73
CA ALA A 168 8.56 5.52 -0.45
C ALA A 168 7.73 6.36 -1.45
N VAL A 169 6.68 7.01 -0.97
CA VAL A 169 5.74 7.80 -1.77
C VAL A 169 6.02 9.32 -1.69
N PHE A 170 7.24 9.74 -1.30
CA PHE A 170 7.64 11.15 -1.33
C PHE A 170 7.46 11.79 -2.73
N PRO A 171 7.86 11.15 -3.85
CA PRO A 171 7.66 11.72 -5.18
C PRO A 171 6.19 12.03 -5.49
N PHE A 172 5.29 11.07 -5.23
CA PHE A 172 3.84 11.25 -5.38
C PHE A 172 3.33 12.43 -4.57
N ASN A 173 3.59 12.46 -3.26
CA ASN A 173 3.06 13.47 -2.36
C ASN A 173 3.55 14.88 -2.70
N ILE A 174 4.80 15.03 -3.17
CA ILE A 174 5.35 16.31 -3.64
C ILE A 174 4.63 16.76 -4.90
N ILE A 175 4.56 15.90 -5.93
CA ILE A 175 4.05 16.28 -7.23
C ILE A 175 2.54 16.57 -7.19
N ILE A 176 1.74 15.78 -6.45
CA ILE A 176 0.30 16.02 -6.37
C ILE A 176 -0.01 17.38 -5.73
N VAL A 177 0.68 17.74 -4.65
CA VAL A 177 0.52 19.05 -3.99
C VAL A 177 0.93 20.18 -4.93
N LEU A 178 2.07 20.05 -5.63
CA LEU A 178 2.52 21.04 -6.61
C LEU A 178 1.52 21.18 -7.77
N TYR A 179 1.02 20.07 -8.30
CA TYR A 179 0.03 20.07 -9.39
C TYR A 179 -1.26 20.79 -8.98
N LEU A 180 -1.81 20.47 -7.80
CA LEU A 180 -3.02 21.11 -7.30
C LEU A 180 -2.76 22.60 -6.99
N LEU A 181 -1.60 22.96 -6.43
CA LEU A 181 -1.22 24.38 -6.25
C LEU A 181 -1.13 25.15 -7.57
N CYS A 182 -0.55 24.55 -8.61
CA CYS A 182 -0.37 25.21 -9.90
C CYS A 182 -1.67 25.34 -10.68
N THR A 183 -2.56 24.35 -10.59
CA THR A 183 -3.84 24.39 -11.29
C THR A 183 -4.80 25.35 -10.60
N GLY A 184 -4.99 25.19 -9.29
CA GLY A 184 -6.04 25.87 -8.56
C GLY A 184 -7.46 25.36 -8.91
N PRO A 185 -8.45 25.58 -8.04
CA PRO A 185 -9.81 25.06 -8.23
C PRO A 185 -10.52 25.69 -9.43
N ASP A 186 -10.16 26.94 -9.76
CA ASP A 186 -10.80 27.75 -10.80
C ASP A 186 -10.02 27.74 -12.13
N ASN A 187 -9.13 26.76 -12.33
CA ASN A 187 -8.36 26.62 -13.57
C ASN A 187 -9.29 26.39 -14.77
N PRO A 188 -9.11 27.09 -15.91
CA PRO A 188 -9.97 26.89 -17.08
C PRO A 188 -9.81 25.51 -17.75
N TYR A 189 -8.66 24.84 -17.58
CA TYR A 189 -8.37 23.56 -18.24
C TYR A 189 -8.36 22.38 -17.28
N PHE A 190 -7.85 22.57 -16.07
CA PHE A 190 -7.67 21.50 -15.09
C PHE A 190 -8.25 21.89 -13.73
N PRO A 191 -9.56 22.21 -13.64
CA PRO A 191 -10.19 22.57 -12.38
C PRO A 191 -10.25 21.36 -11.44
N HIS A 192 -10.25 21.61 -10.14
CA HIS A 192 -10.31 20.57 -9.12
C HIS A 192 -11.18 20.96 -7.91
N HIS A 193 -11.68 19.95 -7.20
CA HIS A 193 -12.48 20.13 -6.00
C HIS A 193 -11.63 20.65 -4.83
N ARG A 194 -12.15 21.63 -4.09
CA ARG A 194 -11.51 22.13 -2.87
C ARG A 194 -11.68 21.13 -1.73
N VAL A 195 -10.58 20.81 -1.06
CA VAL A 195 -10.59 19.97 0.13
C VAL A 195 -10.93 20.80 1.36
N SER A 196 -11.85 20.28 2.17
CA SER A 196 -12.21 20.91 3.44
C SER A 196 -11.33 20.38 4.58
N PRO A 197 -10.90 21.23 5.53
CA PRO A 197 -10.18 20.79 6.72
C PRO A 197 -10.97 19.74 7.52
N PRO A 198 -10.34 18.64 7.99
CA PRO A 198 -11.00 17.62 8.81
C PRO A 198 -11.63 18.15 10.11
N GLY A 199 -11.09 19.23 10.68
CA GLY A 199 -11.61 19.87 11.89
C GLY A 199 -12.70 20.91 11.65
N THR A 200 -13.21 21.05 10.42
CA THR A 200 -14.29 22.01 10.12
C THR A 200 -15.57 21.60 10.85
N LEU A 201 -16.22 22.55 11.52
CA LEU A 201 -17.46 22.30 12.26
C LEU A 201 -18.62 21.93 11.31
N GLU A 202 -19.30 20.83 11.59
CA GLU A 202 -20.53 20.44 10.89
C GLU A 202 -21.80 20.69 11.71
N PRO A 203 -22.89 21.16 11.09
CA PRO A 203 -24.20 21.17 11.75
C PRO A 203 -24.61 19.72 12.07
N ASN A 204 -25.01 19.46 13.33
CA ASN A 204 -25.28 18.11 13.88
C ASN A 204 -24.04 17.22 14.15
N GLY A 205 -22.84 17.80 14.33
CA GLY A 205 -21.61 17.07 14.66
C GLY A 205 -21.58 16.24 15.97
N THR A 206 -22.71 16.08 16.66
CA THR A 206 -22.84 15.24 17.86
C THR A 206 -23.52 13.89 17.62
N LYS A 207 -24.13 13.65 16.44
CA LYS A 207 -24.82 12.40 16.11
C LYS A 207 -23.95 11.50 15.23
N ILE A 208 -23.19 10.62 15.87
CA ILE A 208 -22.37 9.62 15.18
C ILE A 208 -23.17 8.33 14.96
N VAL A 209 -23.15 7.80 13.74
CA VAL A 209 -23.68 6.48 13.41
C VAL A 209 -22.57 5.44 13.51
N LEU A 210 -22.61 4.61 14.55
CA LEU A 210 -21.56 3.62 14.83
C LEU A 210 -21.32 2.65 13.66
N VAL A 211 -22.38 2.23 12.96
CA VAL A 211 -22.27 1.33 11.80
C VAL A 211 -21.44 1.95 10.68
N GLU A 212 -21.66 3.24 10.36
CA GLU A 212 -20.89 3.95 9.34
C GLU A 212 -19.43 4.13 9.75
N VAL A 213 -19.17 4.38 11.04
CA VAL A 213 -17.80 4.40 11.57
C VAL A 213 -17.12 3.04 11.39
N THR A 214 -17.82 1.94 11.65
CA THR A 214 -17.25 0.59 11.46
C THR A 214 -17.01 0.27 9.98
N HIS A 215 -17.88 0.73 9.08
CA HIS A 215 -17.64 0.65 7.63
C HIS A 215 -16.41 1.47 7.20
N GLY A 216 -16.23 2.65 7.80
CA GLY A 216 -15.07 3.52 7.61
C GLY A 216 -13.73 2.81 7.85
N ILE A 217 -13.67 1.83 8.76
CA ILE A 217 -12.45 1.03 8.99
C ILE A 217 -12.07 0.23 7.74
N LEU A 218 -13.03 -0.44 7.09
CA LEU A 218 -12.78 -1.15 5.84
C LEU A 218 -12.45 -0.17 4.71
N LEU A 219 -13.20 0.92 4.61
CA LEU A 219 -12.98 1.94 3.58
C LEU A 219 -11.63 2.63 3.73
N GLY A 220 -11.07 2.73 4.93
CA GLY A 220 -9.71 3.22 5.14
C GLY A 220 -8.64 2.38 4.42
N VAL A 221 -8.87 1.08 4.20
CA VAL A 221 -7.98 0.27 3.37
C VAL A 221 -8.16 0.60 1.88
N GLY A 222 -9.39 0.87 1.44
CA GLY A 222 -9.67 1.31 0.07
C GLY A 222 -9.14 2.70 -0.26
N GLN A 223 -9.17 3.62 0.71
CA GLN A 223 -8.69 5.00 0.57
C GLN A 223 -7.18 5.09 0.31
N ILE A 224 -6.41 4.02 0.55
CA ILE A 224 -5.01 3.90 0.08
C ILE A 224 -4.92 4.13 -1.46
N PHE A 225 -5.97 3.79 -2.21
CA PHE A 225 -6.10 4.02 -3.65
C PHE A 225 -7.16 5.06 -4.03
N ALA A 226 -7.59 5.91 -3.09
CA ALA A 226 -8.74 6.82 -3.27
C ALA A 226 -10.05 6.08 -3.65
N CYS A 227 -10.24 4.86 -3.13
CA CYS A 227 -11.43 4.05 -3.39
C CYS A 227 -12.37 4.05 -2.18
N GLU A 228 -13.55 4.66 -2.33
CA GLU A 228 -14.58 4.77 -1.28
C GLU A 228 -15.70 3.72 -1.37
N ALA A 229 -15.65 2.81 -2.36
CA ALA A 229 -16.68 1.81 -2.57
C ALA A 229 -16.43 0.53 -1.75
N PRO A 230 -17.42 0.02 -0.98
CA PRO A 230 -17.18 -1.07 -0.02
C PRO A 230 -16.80 -2.41 -0.68
N GLY A 231 -17.42 -2.77 -1.80
CA GLY A 231 -17.09 -4.01 -2.53
C GLY A 231 -15.64 -4.02 -3.05
N PRO A 232 -15.23 -3.01 -3.83
CA PRO A 232 -13.84 -2.80 -4.22
C PRO A 232 -12.86 -2.74 -3.04
N SER A 233 -13.18 -2.03 -1.96
CA SER A 233 -12.32 -1.98 -0.76
C SER A 233 -12.13 -3.35 -0.10
N LEU A 234 -13.17 -4.20 -0.10
CA LEU A 234 -13.06 -5.58 0.37
C LEU A 234 -12.15 -6.42 -0.55
N LEU A 235 -12.20 -6.20 -1.86
CA LEU A 235 -11.32 -6.87 -2.81
C LEU A 235 -9.86 -6.41 -2.65
N ILE A 236 -9.61 -5.11 -2.39
CA ILE A 236 -8.29 -4.58 -2.04
C ILE A 236 -7.78 -5.23 -0.76
N LEU A 237 -8.60 -5.33 0.30
CA LEU A 237 -8.23 -6.05 1.53
C LEU A 237 -7.91 -7.53 1.24
N GLY A 238 -8.70 -8.19 0.39
CA GLY A 238 -8.44 -9.56 -0.08
C GLY A 238 -7.08 -9.69 -0.77
N ALA A 239 -6.69 -8.70 -1.58
CA ALA A 239 -5.38 -8.66 -2.22
C ALA A 239 -4.21 -8.49 -1.21
N VAL A 240 -4.41 -7.69 -0.15
CA VAL A 240 -3.45 -7.56 0.95
C VAL A 240 -3.32 -8.89 1.69
N LEU A 241 -4.43 -9.54 2.02
CA LEU A 241 -4.46 -10.83 2.71
C LEU A 241 -3.85 -11.96 1.87
N LEU A 242 -4.04 -11.94 0.55
CA LEU A 242 -3.40 -12.86 -0.38
C LEU A 242 -1.88 -12.74 -0.33
N TYR A 243 -1.36 -11.51 -0.27
CA TYR A 243 0.08 -11.28 -0.14
C TYR A 243 0.58 -11.75 1.23
N SER A 244 -0.04 -11.27 2.30
CA SER A 244 0.34 -11.55 3.69
C SER A 244 -0.85 -11.34 4.64
N PRO A 245 -1.33 -12.40 5.31
CA PRO A 245 -2.32 -12.28 6.37
C PRO A 245 -1.89 -11.32 7.48
N LEU A 246 -0.62 -11.35 7.88
CA LEU A 246 -0.09 -10.46 8.92
C LEU A 246 -0.15 -8.99 8.49
N LEU A 247 0.12 -8.71 7.22
CA LEU A 247 -0.02 -7.36 6.66
C LEU A 247 -1.50 -6.91 6.65
N GLY A 248 -2.41 -7.80 6.25
CA GLY A 248 -3.85 -7.49 6.23
C GLY A 248 -4.43 -7.22 7.62
N VAL A 249 -3.97 -7.91 8.65
CA VAL A 249 -4.32 -7.61 10.05
C VAL A 249 -3.84 -6.22 10.44
N HIS A 250 -2.59 -5.85 10.13
CA HIS A 250 -2.08 -4.51 10.43
C HIS A 250 -2.75 -3.41 9.60
N ALA A 251 -3.21 -3.70 8.38
CA ALA A 251 -4.00 -2.77 7.58
C ALA A 251 -5.30 -2.39 8.31
N LEU A 252 -6.06 -3.39 8.79
CA LEU A 252 -7.29 -3.16 9.54
C LEU A 252 -7.05 -2.53 10.92
N LEU A 253 -6.05 -2.99 11.66
CA LEU A 253 -5.69 -2.42 12.96
C LEU A 253 -5.27 -0.95 12.83
N GLY A 254 -4.46 -0.63 11.83
CA GLY A 254 -4.03 0.73 11.57
C GLY A 254 -5.17 1.64 11.13
N SER A 255 -6.06 1.12 10.26
CA SER A 255 -7.28 1.83 9.87
C SER A 255 -8.18 2.12 11.08
N ALA A 256 -8.40 1.13 11.94
CA ALA A 256 -9.18 1.28 13.17
C ALA A 256 -8.55 2.29 14.15
N ALA A 257 -7.22 2.24 14.33
CA ALA A 257 -6.50 3.22 15.14
C ALA A 257 -6.65 4.64 14.57
N GLY A 258 -6.62 4.80 13.25
CA GLY A 258 -6.86 6.08 12.58
C GLY A 258 -8.28 6.60 12.76
N THR A 259 -9.29 5.74 12.60
CA THR A 259 -10.68 6.08 12.91
C THR A 259 -10.86 6.50 14.37
N LEU A 260 -10.22 5.81 15.32
CA LEU A 260 -10.23 6.18 16.74
C LEU A 260 -9.55 7.54 17.01
N ALA A 261 -8.45 7.84 16.33
CA ALA A 261 -7.82 9.16 16.39
C ALA A 261 -8.72 10.27 15.80
N GLY A 262 -9.43 9.98 14.71
CA GLY A 262 -10.43 10.89 14.15
C GLY A 262 -11.56 11.18 15.14
N LEU A 263 -12.08 10.14 15.80
CA LEU A 263 -13.09 10.27 16.86
C LEU A 263 -12.58 11.09 18.05
N SER A 264 -11.34 10.87 18.50
CA SER A 264 -10.78 11.60 19.65
C SER A 264 -10.60 13.08 19.38
N MET A 265 -10.41 13.47 18.12
CA MET A 265 -10.26 14.86 17.67
C MET A 265 -11.56 15.47 17.12
N ALA A 266 -12.68 14.74 17.19
CA ALA A 266 -13.98 15.17 16.67
C ALA A 266 -13.89 15.68 15.21
N VAL A 267 -13.17 14.96 14.35
CA VAL A 267 -13.14 15.26 12.92
C VAL A 267 -14.53 15.10 12.30
N ARG A 268 -14.74 15.72 11.15
CA ARG A 268 -15.99 15.63 10.39
C ARG A 268 -16.41 14.18 10.16
N HIS A 269 -17.72 13.95 10.19
CA HIS A 269 -18.27 12.60 10.03
C HIS A 269 -17.95 11.98 8.67
N ASP A 270 -17.90 12.79 7.61
CA ASP A 270 -17.54 12.32 6.27
C ASP A 270 -16.13 11.70 6.24
N CYS A 271 -15.17 12.28 6.98
CA CYS A 271 -13.81 11.77 7.08
C CYS A 271 -13.76 10.39 7.77
N LEU A 272 -14.64 10.18 8.76
CA LEU A 272 -14.79 8.91 9.44
C LEU A 272 -15.48 7.87 8.55
N TYR A 273 -16.59 8.23 7.91
CA TYR A 273 -17.45 7.29 7.18
C TYR A 273 -16.85 6.89 5.83
N SER A 274 -16.15 7.80 5.15
CA SER A 274 -15.43 7.50 3.91
C SER A 274 -14.11 6.76 4.11
N GLY A 275 -13.66 6.61 5.36
CA GLY A 275 -12.37 5.98 5.71
C GLY A 275 -11.14 6.88 5.54
N LEU A 276 -11.31 8.17 5.20
CA LEU A 276 -10.19 9.12 5.08
C LEU A 276 -9.38 9.25 6.37
N SER A 277 -10.00 9.12 7.55
CA SER A 277 -9.27 9.13 8.83
C SER A 277 -8.44 7.86 9.09
N GLY A 278 -8.64 6.79 8.31
CA GLY A 278 -8.04 5.47 8.56
C GLY A 278 -6.78 5.17 7.74
N PHE A 279 -6.70 5.61 6.49
CA PHE A 279 -5.72 5.06 5.53
C PHE A 279 -4.26 5.36 5.87
N ASN A 280 -3.95 6.57 6.37
CA ASN A 280 -2.59 6.88 6.85
C ASN A 280 -2.20 6.03 8.06
N GLY A 281 -3.15 5.76 8.96
CA GLY A 281 -2.96 4.82 10.07
C GLY A 281 -2.69 3.40 9.57
N ALA A 282 -3.44 2.94 8.56
CA ALA A 282 -3.26 1.63 7.93
C ALA A 282 -1.85 1.48 7.33
N LEU A 283 -1.41 2.43 6.48
CA LEU A 283 -0.07 2.42 5.88
C LEU A 283 1.03 2.46 6.94
N GLY A 284 0.90 3.31 7.95
CA GLY A 284 1.86 3.42 9.04
C GLY A 284 1.97 2.13 9.87
N CYS A 285 0.84 1.46 10.12
CA CYS A 285 0.80 0.20 10.85
C CYS A 285 1.37 -0.96 10.02
N MET A 286 1.01 -1.04 8.74
CA MET A 286 1.50 -2.05 7.79
C MET A 286 3.03 -2.00 7.65
N ALA A 287 3.60 -0.81 7.49
CA ALA A 287 5.03 -0.64 7.31
C ALA A 287 5.84 -1.13 8.52
N VAL A 288 5.39 -0.82 9.74
CA VAL A 288 6.11 -1.17 10.97
C VAL A 288 5.76 -2.59 11.46
N GLY A 289 4.55 -3.07 11.18
CA GLY A 289 3.96 -4.31 11.68
C GLY A 289 4.44 -5.60 11.02
N GLY A 290 5.70 -5.65 10.57
CA GLY A 290 6.29 -6.86 9.98
C GLY A 290 7.03 -6.66 8.66
N LEU A 291 6.86 -5.51 7.99
CA LEU A 291 7.56 -5.20 6.74
C LEU A 291 8.95 -4.61 6.98
N CYS A 292 9.00 -3.36 7.46
CA CYS A 292 10.27 -2.65 7.72
C CYS A 292 10.94 -3.10 9.02
N PHE A 293 10.19 -3.73 9.91
CA PHE A 293 10.67 -4.29 11.16
C PHE A 293 10.22 -5.73 11.25
N THR A 294 11.07 -6.61 11.78
CA THR A 294 10.65 -7.99 12.03
C THR A 294 9.55 -8.03 13.07
N PHE A 295 8.53 -8.85 12.79
CA PHE A 295 7.38 -8.96 13.67
C PHE A 295 7.76 -9.52 15.04
N SER A 296 7.29 -8.84 16.08
CA SER A 296 7.44 -9.21 17.49
C SER A 296 6.39 -8.45 18.29
N TRP A 297 6.19 -8.81 19.55
CA TRP A 297 5.29 -8.03 20.42
C TRP A 297 5.73 -6.56 20.55
N ARG A 298 7.03 -6.28 20.60
CA ARG A 298 7.58 -4.92 20.72
C ARG A 298 7.29 -4.08 19.47
N THR A 299 7.53 -4.65 18.29
CA THR A 299 7.30 -3.97 17.01
C THR A 299 5.82 -3.90 16.65
N HIS A 300 5.01 -4.83 17.13
CA HIS A 300 3.55 -4.74 17.04
C HIS A 300 3.00 -3.54 17.83
N LEU A 301 3.43 -3.35 19.08
CA LEU A 301 3.06 -2.16 19.87
C LEU A 301 3.56 -0.87 19.21
N LEU A 302 4.79 -0.88 18.66
CA LEU A 302 5.32 0.23 17.89
C LEU A 302 4.47 0.52 16.64
N ALA A 303 3.99 -0.50 15.94
CA ALA A 303 3.15 -0.35 14.75
C ALA A 303 1.79 0.28 15.09
N VAL A 304 1.17 -0.12 16.20
CA VAL A 304 -0.08 0.51 16.68
C VAL A 304 0.17 1.96 17.09
N ALA A 305 1.26 2.24 17.81
CA ALA A 305 1.65 3.61 18.17
C ALA A 305 1.91 4.47 16.91
N ASN A 306 2.59 3.92 15.90
CA ASN A 306 2.83 4.60 14.63
C ASN A 306 1.54 4.83 13.84
N ALA A 307 0.54 3.93 13.94
CA ALA A 307 -0.76 4.13 13.33
C ALA A 307 -1.48 5.36 13.91
N PHE A 308 -1.53 5.48 15.24
CA PHE A 308 -2.07 6.68 15.90
C PHE A 308 -1.29 7.94 15.53
N LEU A 309 0.05 7.87 15.55
CA LEU A 309 0.89 9.01 15.17
C LEU A 309 0.61 9.44 13.73
N SER A 310 0.52 8.49 12.80
CA SER A 310 0.20 8.76 11.39
C SER A 310 -1.17 9.42 11.25
N ALA A 311 -2.17 8.97 11.99
CA ALA A 311 -3.50 9.58 11.95
C ALA A 311 -3.54 10.99 12.56
N TYR A 312 -2.88 11.24 13.69
CA TYR A 312 -2.82 12.60 14.26
C TYR A 312 -2.04 13.56 13.36
N VAL A 313 -0.95 13.11 12.73
CA VAL A 313 -0.21 13.90 11.74
C VAL A 313 -1.08 14.16 10.51
N ASP A 314 -1.88 13.20 10.06
CA ASP A 314 -2.82 13.38 8.94
C ASP A 314 -3.88 14.44 9.24
N ILE A 315 -4.48 14.40 10.44
CA ILE A 315 -5.44 15.42 10.88
C ILE A 315 -4.77 16.80 10.92
N ALA A 316 -3.56 16.89 11.48
CA ALA A 316 -2.82 18.16 11.58
C ALA A 316 -2.48 18.74 10.20
N LEU A 317 -1.92 17.91 9.31
CA LEU A 317 -1.58 18.31 7.94
C LEU A 317 -2.83 18.61 7.11
N GLY A 318 -3.90 17.83 7.30
CA GLY A 318 -5.19 18.04 6.62
C GLY A 318 -5.83 19.36 7.02
N ASN A 319 -5.72 19.76 8.29
CA ASN A 319 -6.18 21.08 8.73
C ASN A 319 -5.32 22.20 8.14
N LEU A 320 -4.00 22.02 8.10
CA LEU A 320 -3.08 23.00 7.54
C LEU A 320 -3.29 23.19 6.02
N LEU A 321 -3.22 22.11 5.24
CA LEU A 321 -3.34 22.14 3.79
C LEU A 321 -4.78 22.42 3.33
N GLY A 322 -5.78 21.97 4.10
CA GLY A 322 -7.18 22.29 3.85
C GLY A 322 -7.49 23.78 3.94
N SER A 323 -6.70 24.58 4.69
CA SER A 323 -6.86 26.05 4.74
C SER A 323 -6.64 26.73 3.38
N VAL A 324 -5.87 26.10 2.50
CA VAL A 324 -5.64 26.52 1.11
C VAL A 324 -6.33 25.60 0.10
N GLY A 325 -7.24 24.74 0.57
CA GLY A 325 -8.07 23.86 -0.27
C GLY A 325 -7.38 22.58 -0.75
N LEU A 326 -6.27 22.18 -0.14
CA LEU A 326 -5.45 21.05 -0.60
C LEU A 326 -5.54 19.82 0.34
N PRO A 327 -5.38 18.61 -0.21
CA PRO A 327 -5.30 17.38 0.59
C PRO A 327 -3.93 17.15 1.22
N ALA A 328 -3.91 16.51 2.39
CA ALA A 328 -2.67 16.00 3.01
C ALA A 328 -2.12 14.73 2.34
N CYS A 329 -2.95 14.01 1.58
CA CYS A 329 -2.58 12.76 0.91
C CYS A 329 -1.93 11.78 1.90
N SER A 330 -0.84 11.12 1.51
CA SER A 330 -0.14 10.15 2.36
C SER A 330 1.10 10.73 3.05
N TRP A 331 1.21 12.07 3.13
CA TRP A 331 2.35 12.72 3.78
C TRP A 331 2.54 12.24 5.21
N ALA A 332 1.44 12.04 5.94
CA ALA A 332 1.48 11.65 7.34
C ALA A 332 2.15 10.27 7.53
N ALA A 333 1.63 9.22 6.87
CA ALA A 333 2.25 7.89 6.94
C ALA A 333 3.70 7.90 6.41
N THR A 334 3.98 8.67 5.36
CA THR A 334 5.32 8.76 4.77
C THR A 334 6.33 9.30 5.78
N LEU A 335 6.00 10.41 6.45
CA LEU A 335 6.88 11.05 7.43
C LEU A 335 7.04 10.21 8.68
N THR A 336 5.97 9.63 9.20
CA THR A 336 6.01 8.85 10.45
C THR A 336 6.73 7.52 10.26
N VAL A 337 6.51 6.80 9.14
CA VAL A 337 7.28 5.58 8.83
C VAL A 337 8.77 5.89 8.66
N THR A 338 9.10 6.98 7.97
CA THR A 338 10.49 7.44 7.84
C THR A 338 11.11 7.73 9.20
N LEU A 339 10.37 8.41 10.09
CA LEU A 339 10.78 8.65 11.47
C LEU A 339 11.02 7.33 12.23
N MET A 340 10.11 6.35 12.11
CA MET A 340 10.27 5.05 12.75
C MET A 340 11.53 4.33 12.27
N LEU A 341 11.81 4.34 10.97
CA LEU A 341 13.02 3.75 10.38
C LEU A 341 14.33 4.42 10.85
N LEU A 342 14.27 5.69 11.24
CA LEU A 342 15.40 6.46 11.77
C LEU A 342 15.59 6.29 13.28
N LEU A 343 14.68 5.61 13.98
CA LEU A 343 14.80 5.39 15.43
C LEU A 343 16.07 4.61 15.76
N THR A 344 16.77 5.07 16.80
CA THR A 344 17.92 4.39 17.39
C THR A 344 17.52 3.64 18.67
N GLY A 345 18.44 2.85 19.22
CA GLY A 345 18.21 2.07 20.45
C GLY A 345 17.71 0.65 20.18
N SER A 346 17.08 0.03 21.19
CA SER A 346 16.79 -1.42 21.16
C SER A 346 15.84 -1.87 20.04
N LEU A 347 14.96 -0.99 19.56
CA LEU A 347 14.05 -1.28 18.45
C LEU A 347 14.75 -1.27 17.08
N ALA A 348 15.88 -0.58 16.96
CA ALA A 348 16.67 -0.56 15.72
C ALA A 348 17.19 -1.96 15.35
N ALA A 349 17.41 -2.84 16.35
CA ALA A 349 17.79 -4.23 16.12
C ALA A 349 16.71 -5.07 15.40
N TYR A 350 15.46 -4.58 15.34
CA TYR A 350 14.36 -5.23 14.63
C TYR A 350 14.23 -4.71 13.19
N ARG A 351 14.90 -3.61 12.84
CA ARG A 351 14.80 -3.01 11.50
C ARG A 351 15.41 -3.95 10.47
N ILE A 352 14.69 -4.14 9.37
CA ILE A 352 15.12 -4.97 8.24
C ILE A 352 15.77 -4.03 7.20
N PRO A 353 16.97 -4.36 6.68
CA PRO A 353 17.58 -3.60 5.60
C PRO A 353 16.65 -3.49 4.40
N THR A 354 16.54 -2.31 3.77
CA THR A 354 15.49 -2.05 2.78
C THR A 354 15.53 -3.00 1.57
N GLY A 355 16.73 -3.36 1.11
CA GLY A 355 16.92 -4.33 0.02
C GLY A 355 16.60 -5.78 0.37
N GLN A 356 16.29 -6.09 1.64
CA GLN A 356 15.96 -7.44 2.12
C GLN A 356 14.50 -7.57 2.59
N VAL A 357 13.71 -6.49 2.51
CA VAL A 357 12.31 -6.51 2.94
C VAL A 357 11.49 -7.40 2.01
N MET A 358 10.86 -8.41 2.59
CA MET A 358 9.92 -9.32 1.92
C MET A 358 8.58 -9.36 2.68
N ALA A 359 7.70 -10.31 2.35
CA ALA A 359 6.48 -10.55 3.12
C ALA A 359 6.76 -10.73 4.63
N PRO A 360 5.92 -10.18 5.52
CA PRO A 360 6.10 -10.26 6.97
C PRO A 360 6.36 -11.67 7.54
N GLU A 361 5.66 -12.69 7.04
CA GLU A 361 5.85 -14.09 7.44
C GLU A 361 7.19 -14.67 7.01
N HIS A 362 7.77 -14.15 5.91
CA HIS A 362 9.11 -14.51 5.48
C HIS A 362 10.16 -13.85 6.38
N ASN A 363 10.03 -12.54 6.59
CA ASN A 363 10.92 -11.76 7.45
C ASN A 363 11.03 -12.36 8.86
N LEU A 364 9.90 -12.76 9.44
CA LEU A 364 9.85 -13.42 10.75
C LEU A 364 10.63 -14.73 10.79
N ARG A 365 10.52 -15.55 9.74
CA ARG A 365 11.22 -16.84 9.63
C ARG A 365 12.73 -16.63 9.45
N CYS A 366 13.16 -15.74 8.57
CA CYS A 366 14.58 -15.48 8.32
C CYS A 366 15.30 -14.93 9.55
N ARG A 367 14.65 -14.11 10.37
CA ARG A 367 15.26 -13.64 11.62
C ARG A 367 15.58 -14.77 12.58
N SER A 368 14.70 -15.76 12.74
CA SER A 368 14.99 -16.91 13.61
C SER A 368 16.25 -17.65 13.17
N GLN A 369 16.51 -17.68 11.86
CA GLN A 369 17.72 -18.26 11.27
C GLN A 369 18.95 -17.37 11.49
N TRP A 370 18.81 -16.04 11.38
CA TRP A 370 19.88 -15.09 11.67
C TRP A 370 20.30 -15.11 13.15
N GLU A 371 19.34 -15.26 14.07
CA GLU A 371 19.62 -15.42 15.50
C GLU A 371 20.30 -16.77 15.80
N ALA A 372 19.88 -17.87 15.16
CA ALA A 372 20.48 -19.20 15.32
C ALA A 372 21.87 -19.36 14.68
N GLY A 373 22.15 -18.66 13.57
CA GLY A 373 23.47 -18.63 12.93
C GLY A 373 24.50 -17.85 13.76
N ASN A 374 24.06 -16.78 14.44
CA ASN A 374 24.93 -16.01 15.33
C ASN A 374 25.25 -16.72 16.66
N SER A 375 24.37 -17.61 17.16
CA SER A 375 24.68 -18.43 18.35
C SER A 375 25.68 -19.54 18.05
N THR A 376 25.60 -20.17 16.87
CA THR A 376 26.56 -21.20 16.44
C THR A 376 27.93 -20.62 16.07
N GLY A 377 27.97 -19.39 15.52
CA GLY A 377 29.22 -18.66 15.29
C GLY A 377 29.96 -18.31 16.59
N ARG A 378 29.24 -17.95 17.66
CA ARG A 378 29.83 -17.66 18.98
C ARG A 378 30.40 -18.90 19.67
N GLU A 379 29.75 -20.06 19.56
CA GLU A 379 30.27 -21.32 20.11
C GLU A 379 31.52 -21.81 19.36
N SER A 380 31.73 -21.39 18.10
CA SER A 380 32.91 -21.77 17.31
C SER A 380 34.13 -20.87 17.51
N THR A 381 33.96 -19.68 18.13
CA THR A 381 35.06 -18.76 18.44
C THR A 381 35.61 -18.90 19.86
N ASP A 382 34.94 -19.70 20.70
CA ASP A 382 35.34 -19.98 22.08
C ASP A 382 35.95 -21.40 22.26
N ALA A 383 36.43 -22.02 21.17
CA ALA A 383 37.09 -23.34 21.17
C ALA A 383 38.59 -23.27 20.85
#